data_AF-A0A6N8NFB0-F1
#
_entry.id   AF-A0A6N8NFB0-F1
#
_cell.length_a   1.000
_cell.length_b   1.000
_cell.length_c   1.000
_cell.angle_alpha   90.00
_cell.angle_beta   90.00
_cell.angle_gamma   90.00
#
_symmetry.space_group_name_H-M   'P 1'
#
loop_
_entity.id
_entity.type
_entity.pdbx_description
1 polymer ?
#
loop_
_entity_poly.entity_id
_entity_poly.type
_entity_poly.pdbx_seq_one_letter_code
_entity_poly.pdbx_strand_id
1 'polypeptide(L)'
;MLYDKSLERDNCGFGLIAHIEGEPSHKVVRTAIHALARMQHRGAILADGKTGDGCGLLLQKPDRFFRIVAQERGWRLAKNYAVGMLFLNKDPELAAAARRIVEEELQRETLSIVGWRDVPTNEGVLGEIALSSLPRIEQIFVNAPAGWRPRDMERRLFIARRRIEKRLEADKDFYVCSLSNLVNIYKGLCMPTDLPRFYLDLADLRLESA
;
A
#
# COMPACT_ATOMS: atom_id res chain seq x y z
N MET A 1 -5.56 40.60 13.77
CA MET A 1 -5.83 39.15 13.69
C MET A 1 -5.71 38.59 15.09
N LEU A 2 -6.83 38.25 15.72
CA LEU A 2 -6.84 37.61 17.04
C LEU A 2 -6.70 36.11 16.80
N TYR A 3 -5.55 35.56 17.17
CA TYR A 3 -5.31 34.12 17.24
C TYR A 3 -6.15 33.55 18.40
N ASP A 4 -7.01 32.58 18.10
CA ASP A 4 -7.83 31.86 19.08
C ASP A 4 -7.35 30.41 19.15
N LYS A 5 -6.78 30.05 20.30
CA LYS A 5 -6.18 28.73 20.58
C LYS A 5 -7.24 27.61 20.59
N SER A 6 -8.52 27.94 20.74
CA SER A 6 -9.63 26.96 20.73
C SER A 6 -9.92 26.39 19.33
N LEU A 7 -9.36 27.00 18.27
CA LEU A 7 -9.47 26.53 16.89
C LEU A 7 -8.29 25.63 16.47
N GLU A 8 -7.28 25.44 17.34
CA GLU A 8 -6.21 24.48 17.09
C GLU A 8 -6.74 23.05 17.25
N ARG A 9 -6.81 22.35 16.12
CA ARG A 9 -7.02 20.90 16.09
C ARG A 9 -5.66 20.22 16.03
N ASP A 10 -5.39 19.32 16.96
CA ASP A 10 -4.28 18.38 16.85
C ASP A 10 -4.52 17.50 15.63
N ASN A 11 -3.78 17.75 14.56
CA ASN A 11 -3.74 16.89 13.39
C ASN A 11 -2.59 15.90 13.56
N CYS A 12 -2.86 14.63 13.26
CA CYS A 12 -1.83 13.63 13.01
C CYS A 12 -0.82 14.17 11.99
N GLY A 13 0.46 13.85 12.17
CA GLY A 13 1.52 14.36 11.31
C GLY A 13 1.35 13.95 9.84
N PHE A 14 1.47 14.91 8.93
CA PHE A 14 1.52 14.68 7.49
C PHE A 14 2.75 15.36 6.90
N GLY A 15 3.33 14.77 5.86
CA GLY A 15 4.44 15.34 5.12
C GLY A 15 4.44 14.89 3.67
N LEU A 16 5.07 15.69 2.82
CA LEU A 16 5.29 15.38 1.41
C LEU A 16 6.75 15.67 1.06
N ILE A 17 7.37 14.75 0.34
CA ILE A 17 8.73 14.88 -0.19
C ILE A 17 8.65 14.49 -1.66
N ALA A 18 9.23 15.31 -2.51
CA ALA A 18 9.31 15.05 -3.94
C ALA A 18 10.70 15.46 -4.46
N HIS A 19 11.21 14.71 -5.42
CA HIS A 19 12.37 15.07 -6.20
C HIS A 19 11.96 16.12 -7.24
N ILE A 20 12.61 17.29 -7.25
CA ILE A 20 12.23 18.43 -8.10
C ILE A 20 12.27 18.06 -9.59
N GLU A 21 13.25 17.25 -9.98
CA GLU A 21 13.43 16.79 -11.37
C GLU A 21 12.61 15.53 -11.71
N GLY A 22 11.90 14.95 -10.74
CA GLY A 22 11.10 13.74 -10.94
C GLY A 22 11.91 12.44 -11.05
N GLU A 23 13.20 12.46 -10.70
CA GLU A 23 14.08 11.29 -10.72
C GLU A 23 13.81 10.37 -9.51
N PRO A 24 13.44 9.09 -9.73
CA PRO A 24 13.21 8.15 -8.64
C PRO A 24 14.49 7.89 -7.84
N SER A 25 14.39 7.96 -6.52
CA SER A 25 15.52 7.65 -5.64
C SER A 25 15.09 7.00 -4.34
N HIS A 26 15.80 5.96 -3.91
CA HIS A 26 15.61 5.40 -2.57
C HIS A 26 15.94 6.41 -1.47
N LYS A 27 16.74 7.45 -1.76
CA LYS A 27 16.99 8.55 -0.83
C LYS A 27 15.70 9.29 -0.47
N VAL A 28 14.78 9.49 -1.41
CA VAL A 28 13.47 10.14 -1.18
C VAL A 28 12.66 9.28 -0.21
N VAL A 29 12.55 7.98 -0.49
CA VAL A 29 11.85 7.01 0.37
C VAL A 29 12.41 6.99 1.78
N ARG A 30 13.74 6.87 1.93
CA ARG A 30 14.41 6.89 3.24
C ARG A 30 14.20 8.21 4.00
N THR A 31 14.21 9.33 3.28
CA THR A 31 13.97 10.65 3.89
C THR A 31 12.52 10.77 4.37
N ALA A 32 11.56 10.25 3.61
CA ALA A 32 10.15 10.21 4.00
C ALA A 32 9.92 9.34 5.25
N ILE A 33 10.54 8.16 5.29
CA ILE A 33 10.54 7.29 6.48
C ILE A 33 11.13 8.01 7.70
N HIS A 34 12.27 8.67 7.52
CA HIS A 34 12.92 9.41 8.62
C HIS A 34 12.07 10.58 9.11
N ALA A 35 11.43 11.33 8.19
CA ALA A 35 10.50 12.39 8.54
C ALA A 35 9.28 11.86 9.30
N LEU A 36 8.69 10.76 8.83
CA LEU A 36 7.58 10.06 9.49
C LEU A 36 7.96 9.64 10.92
N ALA A 37 9.16 9.08 11.10
CA ALA A 37 9.69 8.72 12.42
C ALA A 37 9.83 9.92 13.37
N ARG A 38 10.15 11.11 12.87
CA ARG A 38 10.20 12.33 13.69
C ARG A 38 8.82 12.83 14.14
N MET A 39 7.74 12.38 13.49
CA MET A 39 6.36 12.73 13.87
C MET A 39 5.77 11.79 14.95
N GLN A 40 6.54 10.83 15.44
CA GLN A 40 6.09 9.84 16.44
C GLN A 40 5.51 10.47 17.72
N HIS A 41 6.01 11.63 18.13
CA HIS A 41 5.49 12.37 19.29
C HIS A 41 4.03 12.84 19.13
N ARG A 42 3.47 12.72 17.93
CA ARG A 42 2.07 13.05 17.60
C ARG A 42 1.18 11.82 17.41
N GLY A 43 1.74 10.61 17.54
CA GLY A 43 0.99 9.36 17.47
C GLY A 43 0.68 8.83 18.87
N ALA A 44 -0.47 8.17 19.02
CA ALA A 44 -0.78 7.46 20.25
C ALA A 44 -0.12 6.07 20.28
N ILE A 45 0.29 5.65 21.47
CA ILE A 45 0.70 4.27 21.75
C ILE A 45 -0.46 3.57 22.45
N LEU A 46 -0.84 2.39 21.97
CA LEU A 46 -1.94 1.61 22.52
C LEU A 46 -1.55 0.92 23.84
N ALA A 47 -2.52 0.26 24.46
CA ALA A 47 -2.40 -0.32 25.79
C ALA A 47 -1.29 -1.39 25.94
N ASP A 48 -0.80 -1.96 24.84
CA ASP A 48 0.32 -2.91 24.84
C ASP A 48 1.71 -2.22 24.88
N GLY A 49 1.76 -0.88 24.90
CA GLY A 49 2.99 -0.10 24.98
C GLY A 49 3.89 -0.16 23.74
N LYS A 50 3.45 -0.86 22.67
CA LYS A 50 4.25 -1.12 21.47
C LYS A 50 3.51 -0.77 20.18
N THR A 51 2.21 -1.02 20.12
CA THR A 51 1.40 -0.73 18.94
C THR A 51 1.12 0.77 18.84
N GLY A 52 1.41 1.35 17.67
CA GLY A 52 0.99 2.71 17.31
C GLY A 52 -0.42 2.74 16.73
N ASP A 53 -1.07 3.90 16.82
CA ASP A 53 -2.37 4.18 16.20
C ASP A 53 -2.39 4.08 14.66
N GLY A 54 -1.22 4.18 14.03
CA GLY A 54 -0.98 3.78 12.65
C GLY A 54 -0.13 4.77 11.87
N CYS A 55 0.57 4.26 10.86
CA CYS A 55 1.37 5.08 9.97
C CYS A 55 1.40 4.50 8.56
N GLY A 56 1.87 5.29 7.59
CA GLY A 56 2.01 4.82 6.22
C GLY A 56 2.70 5.80 5.30
N LEU A 57 3.04 5.29 4.12
CA LEU A 57 3.67 6.00 3.03
C LEU A 57 2.85 5.77 1.76
N LEU A 58 2.50 6.86 1.08
CA LEU A 58 2.06 6.84 -0.29
C LEU A 58 3.27 7.16 -1.16
N LEU A 59 3.61 6.24 -2.06
CA LEU A 59 4.74 6.37 -2.97
C LEU A 59 4.23 6.49 -4.40
N GLN A 60 4.98 7.20 -5.24
CA GLN A 60 4.90 6.92 -6.67
C GLN A 60 5.22 5.44 -6.88
N LYS A 61 4.48 4.75 -7.75
CA LYS A 61 4.64 3.32 -8.00
C LYS A 61 6.11 3.04 -8.34
N PRO A 62 6.85 2.27 -7.51
CA PRO A 62 8.26 1.99 -7.74
C PRO A 62 8.41 1.00 -8.91
N ASP A 63 8.40 1.52 -10.14
CA ASP A 63 8.31 0.73 -11.38
C ASP A 63 9.46 -0.27 -11.51
N ARG A 64 10.69 0.22 -11.30
CA ARG A 64 11.90 -0.60 -11.36
C ARG A 64 11.84 -1.79 -10.39
N PHE A 65 11.49 -1.53 -9.12
CA PHE A 65 11.34 -2.56 -8.10
C PHE A 65 10.33 -3.63 -8.54
N PHE A 66 9.14 -3.23 -8.95
CA PHE A 66 8.09 -4.16 -9.35
C PHE A 66 8.41 -4.94 -10.62
N ARG A 67 9.16 -4.37 -11.56
CA ARG A 67 9.68 -5.11 -12.73
C ARG A 67 10.70 -6.18 -12.32
N ILE A 68 11.59 -5.87 -11.38
CA ILE A 68 12.55 -6.84 -10.85
C ILE A 68 11.81 -7.97 -10.14
N VAL A 69 10.86 -7.65 -9.24
CA VAL A 69 10.02 -8.64 -8.55
C VAL A 69 9.27 -9.54 -9.54
N ALA A 70 8.72 -8.97 -10.61
CA ALA A 70 8.06 -9.76 -11.64
C ALA A 70 9.04 -10.69 -12.39
N GLN A 71 10.23 -10.18 -12.73
CA GLN A 71 11.26 -10.98 -13.38
C GLN A 71 11.72 -12.16 -12.51
N GLU A 72 11.94 -11.93 -11.21
CA GLU A 72 12.30 -12.98 -10.24
C GLU A 72 11.23 -14.09 -10.15
N ARG A 73 9.97 -13.75 -10.41
CA ARG A 73 8.83 -14.68 -10.43
C ARG A 73 8.51 -15.25 -11.82
N GLY A 74 9.29 -14.91 -12.86
CA GLY A 74 9.03 -15.33 -14.25
C GLY A 74 7.80 -14.67 -14.87
N TRP A 75 7.29 -13.60 -14.29
CA TRP A 75 6.12 -12.86 -14.76
C TRP A 75 6.47 -11.86 -15.85
N ARG A 76 5.52 -11.64 -16.77
CA ARG A 76 5.65 -10.66 -17.85
C ARG A 76 4.73 -9.47 -17.61
N LEU A 77 5.33 -8.32 -17.28
CA LEU A 77 4.60 -7.06 -17.12
C LEU A 77 4.53 -6.30 -18.44
N ALA A 78 3.35 -5.80 -18.75
CA ALA A 78 3.14 -4.89 -19.86
C ALA A 78 3.84 -3.54 -19.62
N LYS A 79 3.87 -2.69 -20.66
CA LYS A 79 4.31 -1.29 -20.50
C LYS A 79 3.42 -0.55 -19.49
N ASN A 80 2.11 -0.77 -19.58
CA ASN A 80 1.11 -0.22 -18.67
C ASN A 80 0.57 -1.35 -17.79
N TYR A 81 0.98 -1.37 -16.52
CA TYR A 81 0.56 -2.35 -15.53
C TYR A 81 0.30 -1.64 -14.20
N ALA A 82 -0.50 -2.27 -13.35
CA ALA A 82 -0.88 -1.77 -12.04
C ALA A 82 -0.55 -2.79 -10.96
N VAL A 83 -0.41 -2.27 -9.74
CA VAL A 83 -0.26 -3.08 -8.54
C VAL A 83 -1.36 -2.69 -7.57
N GLY A 84 -2.16 -3.67 -7.16
CA GLY A 84 -3.03 -3.54 -6.01
C GLY A 84 -2.29 -3.94 -4.75
N MET A 85 -2.43 -3.17 -3.67
CA MET A 85 -2.05 -3.53 -2.31
C MET A 85 -3.35 -3.80 -1.54
N LEU A 86 -3.53 -5.04 -1.07
CA LEU A 86 -4.76 -5.50 -0.46
C LEU A 86 -4.47 -6.08 0.92
N PHE A 87 -5.40 -5.81 1.83
CA PHE A 87 -5.55 -6.53 3.09
C PHE A 87 -6.67 -7.55 2.88
N LEU A 88 -6.35 -8.81 3.12
CA LEU A 88 -7.27 -9.93 3.04
C LEU A 88 -7.47 -10.52 4.43
N ASN A 89 -8.58 -11.26 4.57
CA ASN A 89 -8.91 -11.96 5.80
C ASN A 89 -7.80 -12.97 6.18
N LYS A 90 -7.63 -13.23 7.49
CA LYS A 90 -6.74 -14.28 8.00
C LYS A 90 -7.24 -15.68 7.64
N ASP A 91 -8.56 -15.85 7.60
CA ASP A 91 -9.22 -17.08 7.17
C ASP A 91 -8.87 -17.36 5.69
N PRO A 92 -8.23 -18.51 5.38
CA PRO A 92 -7.85 -18.86 4.02
C PRO A 92 -9.01 -18.93 3.02
N GLU A 93 -10.21 -19.35 3.45
CA GLU A 93 -11.38 -19.49 2.58
C GLU A 93 -11.97 -18.12 2.23
N LEU A 94 -12.07 -17.22 3.22
CA LEU A 94 -12.48 -15.84 2.98
C LEU A 94 -11.45 -15.11 2.10
N ALA A 95 -10.16 -15.30 2.36
CA ALA A 95 -9.10 -14.74 1.52
C ALA A 95 -9.19 -15.27 0.08
N ALA A 96 -9.41 -16.58 -0.12
CA ALA A 96 -9.59 -17.16 -1.44
C ALA A 96 -10.83 -16.61 -2.16
N ALA A 97 -11.95 -16.45 -1.44
CA ALA A 97 -13.15 -15.83 -1.98
C ALA A 97 -12.91 -14.37 -2.39
N ALA A 98 -12.22 -13.59 -1.56
CA ALA A 98 -11.84 -12.21 -1.86
C ALA A 98 -10.92 -12.13 -3.09
N ARG A 99 -9.90 -12.99 -3.21
CA ARG A 99 -9.04 -13.05 -4.40
C ARG A 99 -9.85 -13.31 -5.68
N ARG A 100 -10.77 -14.29 -5.63
CA ARG A 100 -11.66 -14.59 -6.79
C ARG A 100 -12.49 -13.37 -7.18
N ILE A 101 -13.11 -12.70 -6.22
CA ILE A 101 -13.93 -11.50 -6.50
C ILE A 101 -13.07 -10.38 -7.08
N VAL A 102 -11.87 -10.16 -6.55
CA VAL A 102 -10.91 -9.18 -7.06
C VAL A 102 -10.53 -9.50 -8.51
N GLU A 103 -10.17 -10.74 -8.80
CA GLU A 103 -9.82 -11.19 -10.16
C GLU A 103 -10.99 -11.03 -11.14
N GLU A 104 -12.20 -11.44 -10.75
CA GLU A 104 -13.41 -11.30 -11.56
C GLU A 104 -13.69 -9.84 -11.94
N GLU A 105 -13.65 -8.91 -10.98
CA GLU A 105 -13.92 -7.49 -11.26
C GLU A 105 -12.81 -6.83 -12.10
N LEU A 106 -11.56 -7.24 -11.93
CA LEU A 106 -10.45 -6.76 -12.75
C LEU A 106 -10.56 -7.28 -14.19
N GLN A 107 -10.88 -8.56 -14.37
CA GLN A 107 -11.11 -9.17 -15.68
C GLN A 107 -12.34 -8.59 -16.37
N ARG A 108 -13.41 -8.25 -15.64
CA ARG A 108 -14.57 -7.52 -16.16
C ARG A 108 -14.19 -6.16 -16.73
N GLU A 109 -13.19 -5.51 -16.16
CA GLU A 109 -12.60 -4.28 -16.71
C GLU A 109 -11.49 -4.54 -17.74
N THR A 110 -11.42 -5.76 -18.30
CA THR A 110 -10.48 -6.20 -19.35
C THR A 110 -8.99 -6.21 -18.96
N LEU A 111 -8.70 -6.16 -17.67
CA LEU A 111 -7.35 -6.26 -17.13
C LEU A 111 -6.93 -7.73 -17.04
N SER A 112 -5.70 -8.03 -17.47
CA SER A 112 -5.15 -9.38 -17.38
C SER A 112 -4.42 -9.58 -16.06
N ILE A 113 -4.78 -10.61 -15.30
CA ILE A 113 -4.12 -10.96 -14.04
C ILE A 113 -2.75 -11.55 -14.34
N VAL A 114 -1.71 -11.00 -13.72
CA VAL A 114 -0.33 -11.49 -13.84
C VAL A 114 -0.02 -12.45 -12.70
N GLY A 115 -0.40 -12.09 -11.47
CA GLY A 115 -0.22 -12.94 -10.31
C GLY A 115 -0.37 -12.21 -8.98
N TRP A 116 -0.42 -13.01 -7.93
CA TRP A 116 -0.45 -12.57 -6.54
C TRP A 116 0.91 -12.73 -5.87
N ARG A 117 1.28 -11.74 -5.07
CA ARG A 117 2.51 -11.68 -4.30
C ARG A 117 2.18 -11.45 -2.83
N ASP A 118 2.53 -12.39 -1.97
CA ASP A 118 2.64 -12.12 -0.54
C ASP A 118 3.69 -11.03 -0.31
N VAL A 119 3.30 -9.98 0.42
CA VAL A 119 4.20 -8.89 0.75
C VAL A 119 5.10 -9.36 1.89
N PRO A 120 6.43 -9.30 1.76
CA PRO A 120 7.33 -9.77 2.79
C PRO A 120 7.25 -8.84 4.01
N THR A 121 6.78 -9.39 5.13
CA THR A 121 6.63 -8.68 6.40
C THR A 121 7.42 -9.34 7.53
N ASN A 122 7.76 -8.56 8.55
CA ASN A 122 8.36 -9.05 9.80
C ASN A 122 7.43 -8.75 10.99
N GLU A 123 6.65 -9.75 11.37
CA GLU A 123 5.65 -9.67 12.44
C GLU A 123 6.29 -9.46 13.83
N GLY A 124 7.55 -9.86 14.04
CA GLY A 124 8.23 -9.73 15.35
C GLY A 124 8.39 -8.27 15.81
N VAL A 125 8.25 -7.31 14.90
CA VAL A 125 8.31 -5.88 15.19
C VAL A 125 6.99 -5.36 15.77
N LEU A 126 5.88 -6.07 15.61
CA LEU A 126 4.55 -5.61 16.02
C LEU A 126 4.24 -5.90 17.50
N GLY A 127 3.36 -5.09 18.10
CA GLY A 127 2.76 -5.37 19.42
C GLY A 127 1.60 -6.36 19.33
N GLU A 128 1.15 -6.87 20.46
CA GLU A 128 0.07 -7.87 20.53
C GLU A 128 -1.23 -7.37 19.91
N ILE A 129 -1.55 -6.08 20.09
CA ILE A 129 -2.77 -5.48 19.52
C ILE A 129 -2.68 -5.44 17.99
N ALA A 130 -1.56 -4.98 17.43
CA ALA A 130 -1.30 -4.98 16.00
C ALA A 130 -1.31 -6.40 15.41
N LEU A 131 -0.69 -7.37 16.07
CA LEU A 131 -0.67 -8.77 15.63
C LEU A 131 -2.06 -9.40 15.62
N SER A 132 -2.88 -9.12 16.65
CA SER A 132 -4.24 -9.66 16.75
C SER A 132 -5.12 -9.21 15.58
N SER A 133 -4.86 -8.03 15.01
CA SER A 133 -5.59 -7.42 13.90
C SER A 133 -4.85 -7.44 12.55
N LEU A 134 -3.64 -8.03 12.49
CA LEU A 134 -2.79 -8.05 11.29
C LEU A 134 -3.46 -8.78 10.11
N PRO A 135 -3.84 -8.12 9.01
CA PRO A 135 -4.43 -8.83 7.87
C PRO A 135 -3.38 -9.65 7.11
N ARG A 136 -3.84 -10.52 6.20
CA ARG A 136 -2.96 -11.02 5.14
C ARG A 136 -2.70 -9.90 4.16
N ILE A 137 -1.42 -9.57 3.92
CA ILE A 137 -1.04 -8.44 3.09
C ILE A 137 -0.50 -8.96 1.77
N GLU A 138 -1.25 -8.71 0.71
CA GLU A 138 -0.94 -9.24 -0.62
C GLU A 138 -1.00 -8.16 -1.68
N GLN A 139 -0.20 -8.37 -2.72
CA GLN A 139 -0.20 -7.55 -3.91
C GLN A 139 -0.73 -8.33 -5.10
N ILE A 140 -1.59 -7.72 -5.91
CA ILE A 140 -2.00 -8.25 -7.20
C ILE A 140 -1.40 -7.42 -8.33
N PHE A 141 -0.80 -8.10 -9.30
CA PHE A 141 -0.24 -7.48 -10.50
C PHE A 141 -1.19 -7.68 -11.67
N VAL A 142 -1.51 -6.60 -12.38
CA VAL A 142 -2.39 -6.66 -13.56
C VAL A 142 -1.85 -5.86 -14.72
N ASN A 143 -2.01 -6.39 -15.93
CA ASN A 143 -1.64 -5.73 -17.18
C ASN A 143 -2.86 -5.08 -17.82
N ALA A 144 -2.68 -3.87 -18.35
CA ALA A 144 -3.66 -3.26 -19.25
C ALA A 144 -3.54 -3.84 -20.67
N PRO A 145 -4.65 -3.87 -21.43
CA PRO A 145 -4.61 -4.14 -22.86
C PRO A 145 -3.70 -3.15 -23.63
N ALA A 146 -3.22 -3.59 -24.78
CA ALA A 146 -2.46 -2.72 -25.69
C ALA A 146 -3.29 -1.50 -26.11
N GLY A 147 -2.64 -0.34 -26.24
CA GLY A 147 -3.28 0.92 -26.64
C GLY A 147 -3.91 1.74 -25.50
N TRP A 148 -4.03 1.20 -24.29
CA TRP A 148 -4.53 1.95 -23.14
C TRP A 148 -3.50 2.95 -22.62
N ARG A 149 -3.92 4.21 -22.44
CA ARG A 149 -3.08 5.20 -21.75
C ARG A 149 -3.14 4.99 -20.24
N PRO A 150 -2.15 5.49 -19.48
CA PRO A 150 -2.15 5.35 -18.02
C PRO A 150 -3.46 5.83 -17.36
N ARG A 151 -4.02 6.95 -17.82
CA ARG A 151 -5.29 7.49 -17.31
C ARG A 151 -6.50 6.61 -17.59
N ASP A 152 -6.51 5.90 -18.72
CA ASP A 152 -7.60 4.99 -19.06
C ASP A 152 -7.61 3.81 -18.08
N MET A 153 -6.42 3.32 -17.71
CA MET A 153 -6.25 2.26 -16.71
C MET A 153 -6.68 2.72 -15.31
N GLU A 154 -6.26 3.90 -14.83
CA GLU A 154 -6.69 4.40 -13.51
C GLU A 154 -8.21 4.49 -13.36
N ARG A 155 -8.90 4.99 -14.40
CA ARG A 155 -10.36 5.06 -14.38
C ARG A 155 -11.00 3.68 -14.23
N ARG A 156 -10.44 2.68 -14.91
CA ARG A 156 -10.94 1.30 -14.91
C ARG A 156 -10.66 0.61 -13.57
N LEU A 157 -9.45 0.80 -13.02
CA LEU A 157 -9.08 0.34 -11.68
C LEU A 157 -9.97 0.96 -10.60
N PHE A 158 -10.32 2.25 -10.72
CA PHE A 158 -11.27 2.89 -9.81
C PHE A 158 -12.66 2.23 -9.86
N ILE A 159 -13.18 1.95 -11.06
CA ILE A 159 -14.48 1.26 -11.21
C ILE A 159 -14.41 -0.16 -10.61
N ALA A 160 -13.37 -0.92 -10.95
CA ALA A 160 -13.16 -2.26 -10.39
C ALA A 160 -13.09 -2.22 -8.86
N ARG A 161 -12.28 -1.32 -8.29
CA ARG A 161 -12.18 -1.12 -6.84
C ARG A 161 -13.54 -0.89 -6.19
N ARG A 162 -14.37 0.01 -6.73
CA ARG A 162 -15.70 0.30 -6.17
C ARG A 162 -16.63 -0.91 -6.20
N ARG A 163 -16.54 -1.74 -7.24
CA ARG A 163 -17.33 -2.99 -7.33
C ARG A 163 -16.82 -4.07 -6.38
N ILE A 164 -15.50 -4.20 -6.26
CA ILE A 164 -14.84 -5.11 -5.30
C ILE A 164 -15.27 -4.75 -3.88
N GLU A 165 -15.11 -3.48 -3.48
CA GLU A 165 -15.52 -2.97 -2.16
C GLU A 165 -16.99 -3.27 -1.87
N LYS A 166 -17.88 -3.07 -2.86
CA LYS A 166 -19.31 -3.36 -2.71
C LYS A 166 -19.60 -4.85 -2.56
N ARG A 167 -18.90 -5.72 -3.29
CA ARG A 167 -19.11 -7.18 -3.23
C ARG A 167 -18.56 -7.81 -1.95
N LEU A 168 -17.54 -7.17 -1.35
CA LEU A 168 -16.87 -7.61 -0.14
C LEU A 168 -17.25 -6.80 1.09
N GLU A 169 -18.34 -6.03 1.05
CA GLU A 169 -18.80 -5.17 2.15
C GLU A 169 -19.04 -5.94 3.46
N ALA A 170 -19.40 -7.22 3.38
CA ALA A 170 -19.60 -8.08 4.55
C ALA A 170 -18.28 -8.55 5.20
N ASP A 171 -17.16 -8.56 4.47
CA ASP A 171 -15.84 -8.93 5.00
C ASP A 171 -15.15 -7.67 5.57
N LYS A 172 -15.26 -7.49 6.88
CA LYS A 172 -14.75 -6.32 7.59
C LYS A 172 -13.22 -6.22 7.59
N ASP A 173 -12.53 -7.33 7.33
CA ASP A 173 -11.06 -7.37 7.31
C ASP A 173 -10.50 -7.13 5.89
N PHE A 174 -11.37 -7.20 4.88
CA PHE A 174 -10.97 -6.90 3.51
C PHE A 174 -10.84 -5.40 3.28
N TYR A 175 -9.70 -4.98 2.73
CA TYR A 175 -9.48 -3.58 2.41
C TYR A 175 -8.49 -3.37 1.24
N VAL A 176 -8.84 -2.49 0.31
CA VAL A 176 -7.97 -2.08 -0.79
C VAL A 176 -7.17 -0.84 -0.38
N CYS A 177 -5.90 -1.04 -0.01
CA CYS A 177 -4.97 0.05 0.35
C CYS A 177 -4.69 0.95 -0.86
N SER A 178 -4.31 0.34 -1.97
CA SER A 178 -4.14 1.02 -3.24
C SER A 178 -4.43 0.05 -4.38
N LEU A 179 -4.92 0.54 -5.50
CA LEU A 179 -5.10 -0.22 -6.74
C LEU A 179 -4.90 0.75 -7.89
N SER A 180 -3.64 0.88 -8.34
CA SER A 180 -3.23 1.96 -9.23
C SER A 180 -2.01 1.58 -10.08
N ASN A 181 -1.87 2.20 -11.25
CA ASN A 181 -0.65 2.19 -12.04
C ASN A 181 0.27 3.40 -11.78
N LEU A 182 -0.12 4.32 -10.89
CA LEU A 182 0.64 5.54 -10.57
C LEU A 182 1.22 5.53 -9.16
N VAL A 183 0.49 4.98 -8.19
CA VAL A 183 0.86 5.06 -6.77
C VAL A 183 0.75 3.71 -6.07
N ASN A 184 1.48 3.55 -4.97
CA ASN A 184 1.37 2.38 -4.11
C ASN A 184 1.45 2.82 -2.63
N ILE A 185 0.62 2.22 -1.77
CA ILE A 185 0.53 2.59 -0.35
C ILE A 185 1.04 1.44 0.52
N TYR A 186 2.02 1.73 1.38
CA TYR A 186 2.43 0.88 2.50
C TYR A 186 1.92 1.52 3.79
N LYS A 187 1.00 0.86 4.49
CA LYS A 187 0.47 1.37 5.77
C LYS A 187 0.23 0.23 6.76
N GLY A 188 0.19 0.52 8.05
CA GLY A 188 -0.09 -0.48 9.07
C GLY A 188 -0.23 0.10 10.46
N LEU A 189 -0.76 -0.71 11.38
CA LEU A 189 -0.86 -0.41 12.82
C LEU A 189 0.50 -0.67 13.48
N CYS A 190 1.45 0.23 13.27
CA CYS A 190 2.78 0.16 13.83
C CYS A 190 3.34 1.56 14.06
N MET A 191 4.38 1.67 14.88
CA MET A 191 5.06 2.93 15.08
C MET A 191 5.76 3.38 13.78
N PRO A 192 5.79 4.69 13.48
CA PRO A 192 6.55 5.25 12.35
C PRO A 192 7.97 4.70 12.15
N THR A 193 8.70 4.50 13.24
CA THR A 193 10.07 3.95 13.24
C THR A 193 10.16 2.49 12.82
N ASP A 194 9.06 1.76 12.98
CA ASP A 194 8.99 0.32 12.77
C ASP A 194 8.42 -0.04 11.40
N LEU A 195 7.75 0.88 10.72
CA LEU A 195 7.25 0.69 9.36
C LEU A 195 8.27 0.08 8.37
N PRO A 196 9.54 0.58 8.26
CA PRO A 196 10.54 -0.03 7.38
C PRO A 196 11.09 -1.37 7.87
N ARG A 197 10.91 -1.69 9.16
CA ARG A 197 11.29 -2.99 9.72
C ARG A 197 10.19 -4.02 9.54
N PHE A 198 8.94 -3.56 9.57
CA PHE A 198 7.76 -4.38 9.34
C PHE A 198 7.61 -4.73 7.86
N TYR A 199 7.61 -3.75 6.94
CA TYR A 199 7.59 -4.01 5.50
C TYR A 199 9.01 -4.12 4.94
N LEU A 200 9.44 -5.34 4.63
CA LEU A 200 10.81 -5.61 4.17
C LEU A 200 11.13 -4.94 2.83
N ASP A 201 10.11 -4.70 2.00
CA ASP A 201 10.25 -3.95 0.74
C ASP A 201 10.78 -2.52 0.94
N LEU A 202 10.37 -1.85 2.02
CA LEU A 202 10.80 -0.47 2.30
C LEU A 202 12.28 -0.36 2.67
N ALA A 203 12.91 -1.48 3.07
CA ALA A 203 14.34 -1.57 3.32
C ALA A 203 15.15 -1.94 2.07
N ASP A 204 14.48 -2.34 0.97
CA ASP A 204 15.14 -2.70 -0.27
C ASP A 204 15.57 -1.43 -1.04
N LEU A 205 16.87 -1.31 -1.30
CA LEU A 205 17.44 -0.18 -2.03
C LEU A 205 16.92 -0.05 -3.47
N ARG A 206 16.37 -1.14 -4.04
CA ARG A 206 15.74 -1.15 -5.36
C ARG A 206 14.38 -0.44 -5.36
N LEU A 207 13.78 -0.21 -4.20
CA LEU A 207 12.51 0.50 -4.06
C LEU A 207 12.75 2.01 -4.07
N GLU A 208 12.52 2.61 -5.23
CA GLU A 208 12.78 4.03 -5.51
C GLU A 208 11.45 4.76 -5.81
N SER A 209 11.30 6.00 -5.31
CA SER A 209 10.19 6.90 -5.65
C SER A 209 10.78 8.27 -5.98
N ALA A 210 10.15 9.00 -6.90
CA ALA A 210 10.40 10.43 -7.04
C ALA A 210 9.52 11.21 -6.05
#